data_AF-A0A484BVL8-F1
#
_entry.id   AF-A0A484BVL8-F1
#
_cell.length_a   1.000
_cell.length_b   1.000
_cell.length_c   1.000
_cell.angle_alpha   90.00
_cell.angle_beta   90.00
_cell.angle_gamma   90.00
#
_symmetry.space_group_name_H-M   'P 1'
#
loop_
_entity.id
_entity.type
_entity.pdbx_description
1 polymer ?
#
loop_
_entity_poly.entity_id
_entity_poly.type
_entity_poly.pdbx_seq_one_letter_code
_entity_poly.pdbx_strand_id
1 'polypeptide(L)'
;MQAFLKAGKSGNSTTDKQASNAPTERRKPPAPWVEKYRPRSVEDVVEQSEVVAVLRKCVEGADLPNMLLYGPPGTGKTSTILAAARQIFGDMYRDRILELNASDERGINVVRTKIKNFAQLTASSVRPDGRPCPPFKIIVLDEADSMTHAAQAALRRTMEKESRSTRFCLICNYVSRIIVPITSRCSKFRFKALGETQIIARLKHICMQENVNIDPDAYKSIVKISGGDMRRAITTLQSCYRLKGADHTINTDDLLEMSGIIPEHYLEDYLEVCRSGKYERLEHFVREIGYSAYSVGQMMEQFVEFIVRCGSLTDKQKAIICDKLGECCYRLQDGGSEYLQIMDLGCTIILALK
;
A
#
# COMPACT_ATOMS: atom_id res chain seq x y z
N MET A 1 2.74 19.43 -30.78
CA MET A 1 3.64 19.64 -29.63
C MET A 1 4.73 18.54 -29.54
N GLN A 2 5.51 18.33 -30.60
CA GLN A 2 6.67 17.42 -30.63
C GLN A 2 7.91 18.11 -31.25
N ALA A 3 7.96 19.44 -31.20
CA ALA A 3 8.95 20.24 -31.92
C ALA A 3 9.88 21.05 -31.00
N PHE A 4 10.14 20.59 -29.76
CA PHE A 4 10.93 21.37 -28.78
C PHE A 4 12.14 20.66 -28.17
N LEU A 5 12.53 19.46 -28.63
CA LEU A 5 13.67 18.71 -28.05
C LEU A 5 14.65 18.13 -29.09
N LYS A 6 15.04 18.93 -30.10
CA LYS A 6 16.21 18.62 -30.94
C LYS A 6 16.96 19.88 -31.32
N ALA A 7 17.97 20.23 -30.52
CA ALA A 7 19.10 21.05 -30.95
C ALA A 7 20.33 20.73 -30.08
N GLY A 8 21.47 20.41 -30.71
CA GLY A 8 22.77 20.39 -30.04
C GLY A 8 23.63 19.13 -30.20
N LYS A 9 23.94 18.70 -31.43
CA LYS A 9 25.20 17.98 -31.71
C LYS A 9 26.13 18.92 -32.47
N SER A 10 27.25 19.31 -31.86
CA SER A 10 28.45 19.78 -32.55
C SER A 10 29.66 19.75 -31.59
N GLY A 11 30.81 19.28 -32.07
CA GLY A 11 32.12 19.56 -31.47
C GLY A 11 32.95 18.35 -31.06
N ASN A 12 33.57 17.66 -32.03
CA ASN A 12 34.79 16.89 -31.77
C ASN A 12 35.90 17.86 -31.35
N SER A 13 36.45 17.68 -30.14
CA SER A 13 37.79 18.19 -29.81
C SER A 13 38.49 17.18 -28.89
N THR A 14 39.48 16.53 -29.49
CA THR A 14 40.51 15.71 -28.84
C THR A 14 41.43 16.61 -28.03
N THR A 15 41.45 16.46 -26.70
CA THR A 15 42.61 16.82 -25.87
C THR A 15 42.73 15.86 -24.69
N ASP A 16 43.89 15.20 -24.63
CA ASP A 16 44.34 14.30 -23.58
C ASP A 16 44.21 14.94 -22.18
N LYS A 17 43.53 14.25 -21.27
CA LYS A 17 43.73 14.44 -19.83
C LYS A 17 43.81 13.08 -19.13
N GLN A 18 44.96 12.90 -18.50
CA GLN A 18 45.39 11.76 -17.69
C GLN A 18 44.29 11.29 -16.73
N ALA A 19 43.96 10.01 -16.81
CA ALA A 19 43.00 9.35 -15.93
C ALA A 19 43.63 9.11 -14.54
N SER A 20 43.28 9.96 -13.58
CA SER A 20 43.43 9.65 -12.16
C SER A 20 42.31 8.68 -11.74
N ASN A 21 42.61 7.37 -11.77
CA ASN A 21 41.72 6.33 -11.26
C ASN A 21 41.69 6.35 -9.72
N ALA A 22 40.78 7.13 -9.14
CA ALA A 22 40.29 6.92 -7.79
C ALA A 22 38.90 6.24 -7.88
N PRO A 23 38.63 5.16 -7.12
CA PRO A 23 37.31 4.53 -7.14
C PRO A 23 36.32 5.48 -6.48
N THR A 24 35.51 6.15 -7.29
CA THR A 24 34.33 6.85 -6.80
C THR A 24 33.35 5.78 -6.32
N GLU A 25 33.27 5.61 -4.99
CA GLU A 25 32.17 4.87 -4.36
C GLU A 25 30.87 5.45 -4.90
N ARG A 26 30.18 4.69 -5.76
CA ARG A 26 28.83 5.03 -6.19
C ARG A 26 27.95 5.00 -4.96
N ARG A 27 27.75 6.17 -4.32
CA ARG A 27 26.81 6.34 -3.21
C ARG A 27 25.48 5.75 -3.66
N LYS A 28 25.05 4.67 -3.03
CA LYS A 28 23.74 4.06 -3.31
C LYS A 28 22.69 5.16 -3.15
N PRO A 29 21.73 5.28 -4.08
CA PRO A 29 20.68 6.29 -3.95
C PRO A 29 19.97 6.11 -2.59
N PRO A 30 19.58 7.21 -1.93
CA PRO A 30 18.91 7.13 -0.64
C PRO A 30 17.64 6.29 -0.78
N ALA A 31 17.56 5.22 0.01
CA ALA A 31 16.41 4.33 0.00
C ALA A 31 15.13 5.10 0.39
N PRO A 32 13.97 4.78 -0.22
CA PRO A 32 12.68 5.30 0.24
C PRO A 32 12.49 5.05 1.74
N TRP A 33 11.84 5.97 2.44
CA TRP A 33 11.65 5.86 3.89
C TRP A 33 10.85 4.61 4.27
N VAL A 34 9.91 4.21 3.42
CA VAL A 34 9.17 2.95 3.56
C VAL A 34 10.11 1.75 3.74
N GLU A 35 11.20 1.68 2.98
CA GLU A 35 12.18 0.59 3.07
C GLU A 35 13.20 0.82 4.17
N LYS A 36 13.65 2.07 4.36
CA LYS A 36 14.60 2.45 5.42
C LYS A 36 14.04 2.11 6.81
N TYR A 37 12.76 2.38 7.03
CA TYR A 37 12.04 2.18 8.29
C TYR A 37 11.22 0.89 8.34
N ARG A 38 11.41 -0.01 7.36
CA ARG A 38 10.78 -1.33 7.37
C ARG A 38 11.20 -2.08 8.65
N PRO A 39 10.25 -2.61 9.44
CA PRO A 39 10.54 -3.40 10.65
C PRO A 39 11.61 -4.47 10.40
N ARG A 40 12.60 -4.56 11.31
CA ARG A 40 13.66 -5.57 11.22
C ARG A 40 13.48 -6.69 12.23
N SER A 41 12.83 -6.40 13.34
CA SER A 41 12.47 -7.33 14.39
C SER A 41 10.94 -7.46 14.48
N VAL A 42 10.45 -8.57 15.04
CA VAL A 42 9.02 -8.79 15.26
C VAL A 42 8.46 -7.82 16.30
N GLU A 43 9.31 -7.34 17.22
CA GLU A 43 8.99 -6.33 18.22
C GLU A 43 8.75 -4.94 17.61
N ASP A 44 9.33 -4.64 16.45
CA ASP A 44 9.15 -3.37 15.73
C ASP A 44 7.79 -3.29 15.02
N VAL A 45 7.02 -4.39 14.97
CA VAL A 45 5.73 -4.46 14.29
C VAL A 45 4.65 -3.85 15.16
N VAL A 46 3.94 -2.88 14.59
CA VAL A 46 2.93 -2.09 15.28
C VAL A 46 1.57 -2.81 15.29
N GLU A 47 0.92 -2.86 16.45
CA GLU A 47 -0.50 -3.27 16.68
C GLU A 47 -0.94 -4.71 16.37
N GLN A 48 -0.10 -5.56 15.77
CA GLN A 48 -0.47 -6.94 15.42
C GLN A 48 -0.11 -7.94 16.53
N SER A 49 -0.59 -7.71 17.75
CA SER A 49 -0.17 -8.42 18.97
C SER A 49 -0.37 -9.94 18.91
N GLU A 50 -1.49 -10.41 18.35
CA GLU A 50 -1.79 -11.84 18.19
C GLU A 50 -0.75 -12.55 17.31
N VAL A 51 -0.42 -11.94 16.16
CA VAL A 51 0.54 -12.49 15.19
C VAL A 51 1.95 -12.44 15.76
N VAL A 52 2.31 -11.31 16.37
CA VAL A 52 3.60 -11.09 17.03
C VAL A 52 3.82 -12.11 18.15
N ALA A 53 2.80 -12.40 18.96
CA ALA A 53 2.91 -13.37 20.04
C ALA A 53 3.17 -14.80 19.52
N VAL A 54 2.49 -15.21 18.44
CA VAL A 54 2.74 -16.53 17.82
C VAL A 54 4.13 -16.58 17.20
N LEU A 55 4.51 -15.55 16.43
CA LEU A 55 5.82 -15.49 15.78
C LEU A 55 6.96 -15.45 16.80
N ARG A 56 6.80 -14.76 17.93
CA ARG A 56 7.78 -14.76 19.01
C ARG A 56 8.02 -16.16 19.55
N LYS A 57 6.96 -16.93 19.81
CA LYS A 57 7.10 -18.34 20.23
C LYS A 57 7.81 -19.19 19.18
N CYS A 58 7.56 -18.94 17.89
CA CYS A 58 8.27 -19.61 16.80
C CYS A 58 9.76 -19.24 16.75
N VAL A 59 10.11 -17.98 17.04
CA VAL A 59 11.51 -17.53 17.18
C VAL A 59 12.21 -18.22 18.36
N GLU A 60 11.47 -18.47 19.46
CA GLU A 60 11.97 -19.18 20.66
C GLU A 60 12.11 -20.69 20.48
N GLY A 61 11.70 -21.25 19.33
CA GLY A 61 11.89 -22.67 18.99
C GLY A 61 10.61 -23.50 18.86
N ALA A 62 9.43 -22.87 18.94
CA ALA A 62 8.18 -23.54 18.58
C ALA A 62 8.09 -23.80 17.07
N ASP A 63 7.33 -24.84 16.70
CA ASP A 63 7.11 -25.17 15.30
C ASP A 63 6.31 -24.07 14.57
N LEU A 64 6.73 -23.68 13.36
CA LEU A 64 6.12 -22.58 12.60
C LEU A 64 5.09 -23.11 11.61
N PRO A 65 3.78 -23.08 11.87
CA PRO A 65 2.79 -23.58 10.90
C PRO A 65 2.86 -22.82 9.56
N ASN A 66 2.28 -23.40 8.51
CA ASN A 66 1.96 -22.60 7.32
C ASN A 66 1.03 -21.45 7.73
N MET A 67 1.27 -20.24 7.24
CA MET A 67 0.56 -19.03 7.64
C MET A 67 -0.19 -18.42 6.46
N LEU A 68 -1.37 -17.86 6.75
CA LEU A 68 -2.12 -17.00 5.84
C LEU A 68 -2.32 -15.64 6.51
N LEU A 69 -1.56 -14.64 6.08
CA LEU A 69 -1.65 -13.27 6.56
C LEU A 69 -2.57 -12.48 5.63
N TYR A 70 -3.66 -11.92 6.16
CA TYR A 70 -4.61 -11.19 5.33
C TYR A 70 -5.11 -9.91 5.98
N GLY A 71 -5.41 -8.91 5.17
CA GLY A 71 -5.93 -7.62 5.64
C GLY A 71 -5.63 -6.49 4.67
N PRO A 72 -5.98 -5.24 5.01
CA PRO A 72 -5.74 -4.06 4.17
C PRO A 72 -4.25 -3.88 3.79
N PRO A 73 -3.95 -3.14 2.70
CA PRO A 73 -2.58 -2.77 2.36
C PRO A 73 -1.93 -1.93 3.47
N GLY A 74 -0.59 -1.91 3.51
CA GLY A 74 0.15 -1.07 4.45
C GLY A 74 0.11 -1.46 5.93
N THR A 75 -0.55 -2.57 6.28
CA THR A 75 -0.70 -3.05 7.67
C THR A 75 0.51 -3.84 8.20
N GLY A 76 1.55 -4.02 7.38
CA GLY A 76 2.80 -4.66 7.81
C GLY A 76 2.92 -6.16 7.51
N LYS A 77 1.95 -6.80 6.83
CA LYS A 77 1.93 -8.25 6.51
C LYS A 77 3.28 -8.81 6.06
N THR A 78 3.83 -8.27 4.97
CA THR A 78 5.13 -8.68 4.39
C THR A 78 6.28 -8.34 5.33
N SER A 79 6.23 -7.19 6.01
CA SER A 79 7.30 -6.78 6.93
C SER A 79 7.40 -7.71 8.14
N THR A 80 6.26 -8.15 8.68
CA THR A 80 6.19 -9.03 9.85
C THR A 80 6.83 -10.39 9.59
N ILE A 81 6.50 -11.06 8.49
CA ILE A 81 7.08 -12.37 8.18
C ILE A 81 8.57 -12.27 7.87
N LEU A 82 9.00 -11.24 7.14
CA LEU A 82 10.42 -11.05 6.82
C LEU A 82 11.23 -10.72 8.09
N ALA A 83 10.68 -9.92 9.01
CA ALA A 83 11.30 -9.63 10.30
C ALA A 83 11.44 -10.91 11.16
N ALA A 84 10.38 -11.72 11.25
CA ALA A 84 10.43 -13.01 11.94
C ALA A 84 11.47 -13.94 11.31
N ALA A 85 11.48 -14.06 9.99
CA ALA A 85 12.40 -14.94 9.30
C ALA A 85 13.86 -14.48 9.42
N ARG A 86 14.13 -13.16 9.51
CA ARG A 86 15.47 -12.63 9.86
C ARG A 86 15.91 -13.06 11.26
N GLN A 87 15.01 -13.01 12.24
CA GLN A 87 15.33 -13.45 13.60
C GLN A 87 15.56 -14.98 13.67
N ILE A 88 14.74 -15.77 12.97
CA ILE A 88 14.84 -17.24 12.96
C ILE A 88 16.14 -17.71 12.26
N PHE A 89 16.43 -17.18 11.08
CA PHE A 89 17.53 -17.69 10.24
C PHE A 89 18.84 -16.91 10.38
N GLY A 90 18.82 -15.68 10.87
CA GLY A 90 20.00 -14.82 10.98
C GLY A 90 20.69 -14.65 9.62
N ASP A 91 21.99 -14.91 9.55
CA ASP A 91 22.80 -14.74 8.34
C ASP A 91 22.37 -15.68 7.19
N MET A 92 21.74 -16.81 7.51
CA MET A 92 21.22 -17.76 6.50
C MET A 92 19.89 -17.33 5.88
N TYR A 93 19.39 -16.13 6.22
CA TYR A 93 18.12 -15.60 5.74
C TYR A 93 17.96 -15.73 4.21
N ARG A 94 19.00 -15.38 3.45
CA ARG A 94 18.94 -15.37 1.97
C ARG A 94 18.81 -16.76 1.35
N ASP A 95 19.37 -17.78 1.99
CA ASP A 95 19.36 -19.14 1.46
C ASP A 95 18.09 -19.90 1.86
N ARG A 96 17.46 -19.50 2.98
CA ARG A 96 16.28 -20.19 3.54
C ARG A 96 14.94 -19.54 3.21
N ILE A 97 14.95 -18.40 2.54
CA ILE A 97 13.73 -17.69 2.17
C ILE A 97 13.64 -17.52 0.68
N LEU A 98 12.49 -17.88 0.14
CA LEU A 98 12.09 -17.53 -1.21
C LEU A 98 10.89 -16.59 -1.13
N GLU A 99 11.11 -15.31 -1.40
CA GLU A 99 10.06 -14.30 -1.56
C GLU A 99 9.67 -14.21 -3.04
N LEU A 100 8.39 -14.45 -3.34
CA LEU A 100 7.83 -14.29 -4.68
C LEU A 100 6.63 -13.36 -4.60
N ASN A 101 6.59 -12.38 -5.49
CA ASN A 101 5.38 -11.62 -5.75
C ASN A 101 4.50 -12.40 -6.73
N ALA A 102 3.34 -12.86 -6.27
CA ALA A 102 2.49 -13.75 -7.05
C ALA A 102 1.75 -13.04 -8.20
N SER A 103 1.69 -11.70 -8.18
CA SER A 103 1.13 -10.89 -9.28
C SER A 103 2.08 -10.76 -10.49
N ASP A 104 3.38 -10.75 -10.26
CA ASP A 104 4.40 -10.73 -11.31
C ASP A 104 4.65 -12.15 -11.86
N GLU A 105 4.68 -13.14 -10.97
CA GLU A 105 5.00 -14.53 -11.29
C GLU A 105 3.75 -15.45 -11.31
N ARG A 106 2.65 -14.99 -11.94
CA ARG A 106 1.31 -15.63 -11.96
C ARG A 106 1.24 -17.03 -12.59
N GLY A 107 2.27 -17.42 -13.34
CA GLY A 107 2.25 -18.64 -14.15
C GLY A 107 2.26 -19.91 -13.30
N ILE A 108 1.38 -20.86 -13.64
CA ILE A 108 1.39 -22.22 -13.07
C ILE A 108 2.78 -22.88 -13.13
N ASN A 109 3.58 -22.50 -14.13
CA ASN A 109 4.95 -22.98 -14.32
C ASN A 109 5.87 -22.55 -13.18
N VAL A 110 5.77 -21.32 -12.67
CA VAL A 110 6.59 -20.84 -11.55
C VAL A 110 6.36 -21.69 -10.30
N VAL A 111 5.09 -22.02 -10.02
CA VAL A 111 4.74 -22.89 -8.90
C VAL A 111 5.30 -24.31 -9.11
N ARG A 112 5.22 -24.83 -10.34
CA ARG A 112 5.68 -26.19 -10.65
C ARG A 112 7.19 -26.34 -10.71
N THR A 113 7.93 -25.27 -11.01
CA THR A 113 9.39 -25.30 -11.15
C THR A 113 10.06 -24.60 -9.98
N LYS A 114 9.97 -23.26 -9.89
CA LYS A 114 10.72 -22.45 -8.92
C LYS A 114 10.37 -22.80 -7.47
N ILE A 115 9.08 -22.80 -7.12
CA ILE A 115 8.62 -23.14 -5.76
C ILE A 115 8.95 -24.59 -5.44
N LYS A 116 8.67 -25.52 -6.36
CA LYS A 116 8.93 -26.94 -6.16
C LYS A 116 10.43 -27.23 -5.98
N ASN A 117 11.29 -26.70 -6.85
CA ASN A 117 12.73 -26.88 -6.78
C ASN A 117 13.28 -26.34 -5.47
N PHE A 118 12.87 -25.12 -5.08
CA PHE A 118 13.28 -24.55 -3.81
C PHE A 118 12.78 -25.37 -2.62
N ALA A 119 11.53 -25.86 -2.65
CA ALA A 119 10.97 -26.70 -1.58
C ALA A 119 11.69 -28.05 -1.44
N GLN A 120 12.23 -28.60 -2.52
CA GLN A 120 12.97 -29.87 -2.53
C GLN A 120 14.42 -29.76 -2.03
N LEU A 121 15.02 -28.56 -1.97
CA LEU A 121 16.38 -28.38 -1.46
C LEU A 121 16.47 -28.75 0.03
N THR A 122 17.46 -29.54 0.44
CA THR A 122 17.61 -29.87 1.86
C THR A 122 18.19 -28.68 2.64
N ALA A 123 17.63 -28.40 3.82
CA ALA A 123 18.15 -27.38 4.72
C ALA A 123 18.87 -28.04 5.90
N SER A 124 20.14 -27.69 6.13
CA SER A 124 20.93 -28.20 7.25
C SER A 124 20.39 -27.71 8.60
N SER A 125 20.54 -28.49 9.68
CA SER A 125 20.10 -28.07 11.03
C SER A 125 21.10 -27.16 11.76
N VAL A 126 22.27 -26.91 11.16
CA VAL A 126 23.39 -26.20 11.78
C VAL A 126 23.84 -25.06 10.86
N ARG A 127 24.12 -23.90 11.44
CA ARG A 127 24.70 -22.76 10.72
C ARG A 127 26.20 -23.01 10.46
N PRO A 128 26.81 -22.31 9.49
CA PRO A 128 28.27 -22.32 9.35
C PRO A 128 29.01 -21.92 10.64
N ASP A 129 28.39 -21.09 11.48
CA ASP A 129 28.87 -20.65 12.80
C ASP A 129 28.60 -21.68 13.95
N GLY A 130 28.16 -22.90 13.64
CA GLY A 130 27.92 -23.96 14.64
C GLY A 130 26.65 -23.81 15.49
N ARG A 131 25.94 -22.68 15.42
CA ARG A 131 24.66 -22.46 16.11
C ARG A 131 23.52 -23.30 15.49
N PRO A 132 22.52 -23.74 16.29
CA PRO A 132 21.36 -24.44 15.76
C PRO A 132 20.51 -23.51 14.88
N CYS A 133 20.03 -24.04 13.77
CA CYS A 133 19.10 -23.37 12.85
C CYS A 133 17.95 -24.30 12.53
N PRO A 134 16.69 -23.85 12.59
CA PRO A 134 15.56 -24.73 12.30
C PRO A 134 15.68 -25.37 10.91
N PRO A 135 15.53 -26.70 10.77
CA PRO A 135 15.76 -27.43 9.52
C PRO A 135 14.61 -27.31 8.52
N PHE A 136 14.04 -26.11 8.40
CA PHE A 136 13.02 -25.79 7.41
C PHE A 136 13.37 -24.51 6.67
N LYS A 137 12.71 -24.31 5.52
CA LYS A 137 12.76 -23.07 4.73
C LYS A 137 11.40 -22.40 4.76
N ILE A 138 11.35 -21.12 4.43
CA ILE A 138 10.11 -20.35 4.30
C ILE A 138 9.94 -19.91 2.85
N ILE A 139 8.76 -20.16 2.29
CA ILE A 139 8.35 -19.57 1.02
C ILE A 139 7.29 -18.52 1.31
N VAL A 140 7.60 -17.26 0.99
CA VAL A 140 6.68 -16.13 1.12
C VAL A 140 6.08 -15.85 -0.26
N LEU A 141 4.76 -15.94 -0.34
CA LEU A 141 3.99 -15.63 -1.54
C LEU A 141 3.18 -14.37 -1.27
N ASP A 142 3.67 -13.23 -1.76
CA ASP A 142 2.95 -11.96 -1.66
C ASP A 142 1.88 -11.85 -2.75
N GLU A 143 0.80 -11.12 -2.47
CA GLU A 143 -0.34 -10.93 -3.38
C GLU A 143 -0.95 -12.25 -3.90
N ALA A 144 -1.05 -13.25 -3.02
CA ALA A 144 -1.54 -14.59 -3.35
C ALA A 144 -3.00 -14.61 -3.84
N ASP A 145 -3.78 -13.55 -3.57
CA ASP A 145 -5.13 -13.35 -4.10
C ASP A 145 -5.17 -13.07 -5.61
N SER A 146 -4.04 -12.67 -6.20
CA SER A 146 -3.88 -12.49 -7.64
C SER A 146 -3.48 -13.77 -8.39
N MET A 147 -3.28 -14.89 -7.67
CA MET A 147 -2.99 -16.19 -8.27
C MET A 147 -4.23 -16.81 -8.92
N THR A 148 -4.05 -17.39 -10.10
CA THR A 148 -5.09 -18.19 -10.76
C THR A 148 -5.45 -19.44 -9.94
N HIS A 149 -6.71 -19.89 -10.02
CA HIS A 149 -7.16 -21.12 -9.33
C HIS A 149 -6.31 -22.35 -9.69
N ALA A 150 -5.85 -22.46 -10.94
CA ALA A 150 -4.99 -23.55 -11.39
C ALA A 150 -3.60 -23.51 -10.71
N ALA A 151 -3.01 -22.32 -10.54
CA ALA A 151 -1.75 -22.14 -9.82
C ALA A 151 -1.91 -22.47 -8.33
N GLN A 152 -2.99 -22.02 -7.69
CA GLN A 152 -3.31 -22.37 -6.30
C GLN A 152 -3.51 -23.89 -6.12
N ALA A 153 -4.19 -24.57 -7.05
CA ALA A 153 -4.35 -26.02 -7.01
C ALA A 153 -3.02 -26.76 -7.13
N ALA A 154 -2.08 -26.27 -7.96
CA ALA A 154 -0.73 -26.81 -8.06
C ALA A 154 0.09 -26.58 -6.77
N LEU A 155 -0.05 -25.39 -6.18
CA LEU A 155 0.62 -25.03 -4.94
C LEU A 155 0.19 -25.94 -3.78
N ARG A 156 -1.12 -26.21 -3.66
CA ARG A 156 -1.67 -27.11 -2.64
C ARG A 156 -0.94 -28.47 -2.58
N ARG A 157 -0.72 -29.12 -3.73
CA ARG A 157 -0.02 -30.42 -3.79
C ARG A 157 1.41 -30.31 -3.26
N THR A 158 2.09 -29.22 -3.58
CA THR A 158 3.47 -28.94 -3.14
C THR A 158 3.50 -28.68 -1.63
N MET A 159 2.54 -27.92 -1.11
CA MET A 159 2.41 -27.65 0.34
C MET A 159 2.17 -28.94 1.14
N GLU A 160 1.35 -29.86 0.63
CA GLU A 160 1.10 -31.15 1.28
C GLU A 160 2.37 -32.01 1.30
N LYS A 161 3.02 -32.16 0.15
CA LYS A 161 4.19 -33.03 -0.01
C LYS A 161 5.42 -32.55 0.76
N GLU A 162 5.67 -31.25 0.75
CA GLU A 162 6.90 -30.64 1.29
C GLU A 162 6.70 -29.98 2.67
N SER A 163 5.60 -30.30 3.36
CA SER A 163 5.23 -29.71 4.67
C SER A 163 6.27 -29.91 5.79
N ARG A 164 7.10 -30.95 5.70
CA ARG A 164 8.17 -31.24 6.66
C ARG A 164 9.40 -30.34 6.49
N SER A 165 9.76 -30.03 5.24
CA SER A 165 10.99 -29.31 4.89
C SER A 165 10.75 -27.81 4.68
N THR A 166 9.51 -27.42 4.39
CA THR A 166 9.18 -26.08 3.90
C THR A 166 7.88 -25.59 4.52
N ARG A 167 7.91 -24.36 5.03
CA ARG A 167 6.74 -23.64 5.55
C ARG A 167 6.34 -22.55 4.57
N PHE A 168 5.04 -22.43 4.33
CA PHE A 168 4.48 -21.48 3.40
C PHE A 168 3.84 -20.32 4.15
N CYS A 169 4.15 -19.09 3.75
CA CYS A 169 3.47 -17.88 4.20
C CYS A 169 2.80 -17.22 3.00
N LEU A 170 1.47 -17.27 2.98
CA LEU A 170 0.64 -16.62 1.96
C LEU A 170 0.19 -15.27 2.48
N ILE A 171 0.39 -14.23 1.68
CA ILE A 171 -0.06 -12.86 1.99
C ILE A 171 -1.10 -12.46 0.96
N CYS A 172 -2.25 -11.98 1.41
CA CYS A 172 -3.29 -11.46 0.53
C CYS A 172 -4.05 -10.30 1.16
N ASN A 173 -4.85 -9.59 0.36
CA ASN A 173 -5.80 -8.63 0.91
C ASN A 173 -7.14 -9.32 1.22
N TYR A 174 -7.57 -10.23 0.33
CA TYR A 174 -8.85 -10.92 0.44
C TYR A 174 -8.70 -12.43 0.58
N VAL A 175 -9.13 -12.98 1.72
CA VAL A 175 -9.15 -14.44 1.95
C VAL A 175 -10.10 -15.17 1.01
N SER A 176 -11.19 -14.51 0.59
CA SER A 176 -12.19 -15.06 -0.32
C SER A 176 -11.63 -15.44 -1.70
N ARG A 177 -10.50 -14.86 -2.11
CA ARG A 177 -9.80 -15.18 -3.36
C ARG A 177 -8.90 -16.42 -3.26
N ILE A 178 -8.69 -16.95 -2.06
CA ILE A 178 -7.87 -18.14 -1.82
C ILE A 178 -8.75 -19.39 -1.71
N ILE A 179 -8.38 -20.46 -2.41
CA ILE A 179 -9.14 -21.71 -2.40
C ILE A 179 -9.17 -22.35 -1.00
N VAL A 180 -10.31 -22.90 -0.62
CA VAL A 180 -10.53 -23.57 0.68
C VAL A 180 -9.49 -24.65 1.02
N PRO A 181 -8.99 -25.47 0.07
CA PRO A 181 -7.94 -26.44 0.35
C PRO A 181 -6.62 -25.82 0.86
N ILE A 182 -6.27 -24.61 0.44
CA ILE A 182 -5.07 -23.91 0.95
C ILE A 182 -5.36 -23.32 2.32
N THR A 183 -6.49 -22.63 2.48
CA THR A 183 -6.82 -21.95 3.74
C THR A 183 -6.98 -22.92 4.91
N SER A 184 -7.50 -24.13 4.66
CA SER A 184 -7.60 -25.21 5.65
C SER A 184 -6.26 -25.75 6.16
N ARG A 185 -5.16 -25.52 5.42
CA ARG A 185 -3.79 -25.98 5.76
C ARG A 185 -2.92 -24.88 6.37
N CYS A 186 -3.49 -23.70 6.59
CA CYS A 186 -2.78 -22.53 7.09
C CYS A 186 -3.43 -21.99 8.37
N SER A 187 -2.61 -21.55 9.31
CA SER A 187 -3.04 -20.70 10.42
C SER A 187 -3.34 -19.30 9.87
N LYS A 188 -4.59 -18.85 10.07
CA LYS A 188 -5.09 -17.59 9.52
C LYS A 188 -4.84 -16.45 10.52
N PHE A 189 -4.20 -15.38 10.06
CA PHE A 189 -3.91 -14.21 10.84
C PHE A 189 -4.47 -12.97 10.17
N ARG A 190 -5.41 -12.32 10.85
CA ARG A 190 -6.07 -11.10 10.36
C ARG A 190 -5.28 -9.87 10.79
N PHE A 191 -4.77 -9.14 9.82
CA PHE A 191 -4.16 -7.84 10.01
C PHE A 191 -5.26 -6.78 9.97
N LYS A 192 -5.42 -6.06 11.08
CA LYS A 192 -6.32 -4.90 11.16
C LYS A 192 -5.63 -3.66 10.62
N ALA A 193 -6.40 -2.70 10.13
CA ALA A 193 -5.91 -1.36 9.86
C ALA A 193 -5.28 -0.78 11.14
N LEU A 194 -4.20 -0.02 10.99
CA LEU A 194 -3.47 0.52 12.12
C LEU A 194 -4.25 1.67 12.77
N GLY A 195 -4.25 1.69 14.09
CA GLY A 195 -4.83 2.74 14.91
C GLY A 195 -4.09 4.06 14.76
N GLU A 196 -4.83 5.15 14.87
CA GLU A 196 -4.33 6.51 14.66
C GLU A 196 -3.14 6.84 15.57
N THR A 197 -3.24 6.48 16.84
CA THR A 197 -2.21 6.74 17.86
C THR A 197 -0.87 6.11 17.50
N GLN A 198 -0.91 4.91 16.93
CA GLN A 198 0.29 4.16 16.58
C GLN A 198 0.95 4.64 15.31
N ILE A 199 0.15 5.02 14.30
CA ILE A 199 0.66 5.67 13.09
C ILE A 199 1.37 6.96 13.49
N ILE A 200 0.75 7.79 14.32
CA ILE A 200 1.35 9.05 14.81
C ILE A 200 2.65 8.77 15.56
N ALA A 201 2.66 7.78 16.46
CA ALA A 201 3.87 7.42 17.21
C ALA A 201 5.02 7.03 16.27
N ARG A 202 4.73 6.21 15.24
CA ARG A 202 5.74 5.80 14.25
C ARG A 202 6.18 6.96 13.36
N LEU A 203 5.28 7.83 12.94
CA LEU A 203 5.60 9.02 12.15
C LEU A 203 6.49 9.97 12.97
N LYS A 204 6.18 10.23 14.24
CA LYS A 204 7.03 11.04 15.13
C LYS A 204 8.45 10.50 15.23
N HIS A 205 8.60 9.18 15.38
CA HIS A 205 9.92 8.54 15.38
C HIS A 205 10.68 8.77 14.06
N ILE A 206 10.00 8.70 12.91
CA ILE A 206 10.61 8.99 11.60
C ILE A 206 11.00 10.47 11.49
N CYS A 207 10.11 11.39 11.87
CA CYS A 207 10.37 12.83 11.84
C CYS A 207 11.58 13.21 12.72
N MET A 208 11.72 12.59 13.91
CA MET A 208 12.88 12.81 14.78
C MET A 208 14.19 12.32 14.14
N GLN A 209 14.17 11.19 13.43
CA GLN A 209 15.38 10.66 12.80
C GLN A 209 15.77 11.38 11.52
N GLU A 210 14.80 11.93 10.79
CA GLU A 210 15.02 12.66 9.53
C GLU A 210 15.05 14.19 9.73
N ASN A 211 14.90 14.67 10.97
CA ASN A 211 14.80 16.10 11.34
C ASN A 211 13.73 16.87 10.54
N VAL A 212 12.52 16.30 10.46
CA VAL A 212 11.38 16.90 9.75
C VAL A 212 10.52 17.70 10.70
N ASN A 213 10.31 18.98 10.37
CA ASN A 213 9.37 19.84 11.08
C ASN A 213 7.95 19.67 10.51
N ILE A 214 7.01 19.33 11.37
CA ILE A 214 5.61 19.08 10.99
C ILE A 214 4.69 19.60 12.10
N ASP A 215 3.60 20.24 11.69
CA ASP A 215 2.57 20.74 12.58
C ASP A 215 1.86 19.56 13.33
N PRO A 216 1.60 19.68 14.64
CA PRO A 216 0.74 18.74 15.38
C PRO A 216 -0.55 18.33 14.67
N ASP A 217 -1.25 19.25 14.00
CA ASP A 217 -2.52 18.94 13.31
C ASP A 217 -2.31 18.24 11.96
N ALA A 218 -1.16 18.47 11.32
CA ALA A 218 -0.77 17.77 10.10
C ALA A 218 -0.62 16.25 10.33
N TYR A 219 -0.21 15.80 11.53
CA TYR A 219 -0.20 14.36 11.85
C TYR A 219 -1.59 13.72 11.75
N LYS A 220 -2.63 14.39 12.25
CA LYS A 220 -4.02 13.88 12.18
C LYS A 220 -4.49 13.82 10.73
N SER A 221 -4.14 14.85 9.95
CA SER A 221 -4.44 14.88 8.51
C SER A 221 -3.77 13.73 7.77
N ILE A 222 -2.48 13.43 8.01
CA ILE A 222 -1.80 12.27 7.40
C ILE A 222 -2.53 10.97 7.73
N VAL A 223 -2.94 10.80 8.99
CA VAL A 223 -3.67 9.60 9.42
C VAL A 223 -4.99 9.47 8.66
N LYS A 224 -5.79 10.55 8.60
CA LYS A 224 -7.06 10.60 7.86
C LYS A 224 -6.85 10.26 6.37
N ILE A 225 -5.84 10.87 5.74
CA ILE A 225 -5.45 10.63 4.34
C ILE A 225 -5.03 9.17 4.13
N SER A 226 -4.29 8.60 5.08
CA SER A 226 -3.72 7.25 4.95
C SER A 226 -4.73 6.13 5.17
N GLY A 227 -5.84 6.37 5.87
CA GLY A 227 -6.88 5.37 6.13
C GLY A 227 -6.38 4.12 6.85
N GLY A 228 -5.33 4.24 7.69
CA GLY A 228 -4.71 3.11 8.38
C GLY A 228 -3.56 2.43 7.63
N ASP A 229 -3.18 2.92 6.45
CA ASP A 229 -2.05 2.43 5.65
C ASP A 229 -0.74 3.16 6.00
N MET A 230 0.16 2.49 6.71
CA MET A 230 1.45 3.08 7.10
C MET A 230 2.35 3.40 5.89
N ARG A 231 2.30 2.59 4.84
CA ARG A 231 3.11 2.81 3.64
C ARG A 231 2.69 4.12 2.96
N ARG A 232 1.38 4.34 2.82
CA ARG A 232 0.81 5.59 2.29
C ARG A 232 1.22 6.77 3.17
N ALA A 233 1.05 6.67 4.49
CA ALA A 233 1.42 7.73 5.44
C ALA A 233 2.90 8.15 5.31
N ILE A 234 3.84 7.18 5.30
CA ILE A 234 5.28 7.45 5.17
C ILE A 234 5.60 8.04 3.80
N THR A 235 4.98 7.52 2.74
CA THR A 235 5.24 7.99 1.37
C THR A 235 4.76 9.41 1.16
N THR A 236 3.57 9.75 1.68
CA THR A 236 3.04 11.13 1.64
C THR A 236 3.97 12.08 2.39
N LEU A 237 4.36 11.73 3.63
CA LEU A 237 5.29 12.55 4.42
C LEU A 237 6.63 12.76 3.69
N GLN A 238 7.22 11.68 3.17
CA GLN A 238 8.49 11.74 2.44
C GLN A 238 8.39 12.63 1.21
N SER A 239 7.28 12.54 0.49
CA SER A 239 7.08 13.32 -0.74
C SER A 239 6.90 14.80 -0.44
N CYS A 240 6.14 15.14 0.62
CA CYS A 240 5.98 16.53 1.08
C CYS A 240 7.32 17.14 1.49
N TYR A 241 8.09 16.42 2.31
CA TYR A 241 9.41 16.86 2.76
C TYR A 241 10.37 17.12 1.60
N ARG A 242 10.37 16.23 0.59
CA ARG A 242 11.22 16.38 -0.61
C ARG A 242 10.80 17.56 -1.49
N LEU A 243 9.51 17.89 -1.53
CA LEU A 243 8.98 18.95 -2.38
C LEU A 243 9.17 20.34 -1.75
N LYS A 244 8.88 20.49 -0.45
CA LYS A 244 8.93 21.78 0.25
C LYS A 244 10.33 22.11 0.79
N GLY A 245 11.18 21.10 1.00
CA GLY A 245 12.54 21.26 1.51
C GLY A 245 12.63 21.17 3.03
N ALA A 246 13.87 21.17 3.55
CA ALA A 246 14.15 20.90 4.97
C ALA A 246 13.77 22.05 5.93
N ASP A 247 13.74 23.28 5.43
CA ASP A 247 13.49 24.48 6.23
C ASP A 247 11.98 24.79 6.39
N HIS A 248 11.12 24.11 5.63
CA HIS A 248 9.68 24.33 5.65
C HIS A 248 9.00 23.43 6.68
N THR A 249 8.04 23.99 7.43
CA THR A 249 7.22 23.21 8.36
C THR A 249 6.01 22.67 7.61
N ILE A 250 5.88 21.34 7.56
CA ILE A 250 4.78 20.68 6.85
C ILE A 250 3.46 20.93 7.60
N ASN A 251 2.53 21.57 6.91
CA ASN A 251 1.18 21.91 7.35
C ASN A 251 0.12 21.05 6.63
N THR A 252 -1.16 21.23 7.01
CA THR A 252 -2.27 20.40 6.48
C THR A 252 -2.49 20.57 4.99
N ASP A 253 -2.35 21.79 4.49
CA ASP A 253 -2.64 22.11 3.08
C ASP A 253 -1.61 21.47 2.15
N ASP A 254 -0.33 21.49 2.53
CA ASP A 254 0.74 20.79 1.82
C ASP A 254 0.44 19.30 1.63
N LEU A 255 -0.18 18.68 2.64
CA LEU A 255 -0.52 17.27 2.60
C LEU A 255 -1.73 16.99 1.71
N LEU A 256 -2.71 17.88 1.69
CA LEU A 256 -3.88 17.79 0.81
C LEU A 256 -3.47 17.94 -0.65
N GLU A 257 -2.66 18.96 -0.95
CA GLU A 257 -2.06 19.18 -2.28
C GLU A 257 -1.30 17.95 -2.77
N MET A 258 -0.45 17.37 -1.93
CA MET A 258 0.38 16.22 -2.29
C MET A 258 -0.40 14.91 -2.40
N SER A 259 -1.48 14.75 -1.64
CA SER A 259 -2.28 13.53 -1.65
C SER A 259 -3.36 13.51 -2.73
N GLY A 260 -3.61 14.65 -3.39
CA GLY A 260 -4.69 14.80 -4.37
C GLY A 260 -6.08 14.74 -3.76
N ILE A 261 -6.19 14.90 -2.43
CA ILE A 261 -7.45 14.93 -1.71
C ILE A 261 -8.05 16.31 -1.85
N ILE A 262 -9.32 16.34 -2.23
CA ILE A 262 -10.06 17.58 -2.41
C ILE A 262 -10.35 18.20 -1.04
N PRO A 263 -10.06 19.50 -0.86
CA PRO A 263 -10.44 20.21 0.35
C PRO A 263 -11.96 20.18 0.59
N GLU A 264 -12.37 20.10 1.86
CA GLU A 264 -13.78 19.91 2.24
C GLU A 264 -14.70 21.05 1.78
N HIS A 265 -14.18 22.28 1.67
CA HIS A 265 -14.95 23.42 1.18
C HIS A 265 -15.47 23.24 -0.26
N TYR A 266 -14.75 22.53 -1.14
CA TYR A 266 -15.26 22.24 -2.48
C TYR A 266 -16.46 21.28 -2.46
N LEU A 267 -16.53 20.38 -1.46
CA LEU A 267 -17.67 19.47 -1.31
C LEU A 267 -18.90 20.22 -0.77
N GLU A 268 -18.68 21.14 0.15
CA GLU A 268 -19.70 22.05 0.66
C GLU A 268 -20.25 22.94 -0.46
N ASP A 269 -19.37 23.61 -1.20
CA ASP A 269 -19.73 24.46 -2.34
C ASP A 269 -20.53 23.68 -3.40
N TYR A 270 -20.13 22.43 -3.71
CA TYR A 270 -20.87 21.59 -4.63
C TYR A 270 -22.30 21.32 -4.17
N LEU A 271 -22.48 21.00 -2.88
CA LEU A 271 -23.81 20.79 -2.29
C LEU A 271 -24.63 22.08 -2.26
N GLU A 272 -24.02 23.22 -1.97
CA GLU A 272 -24.69 24.53 -2.00
C GLU A 272 -25.14 24.94 -3.41
N VAL A 273 -24.29 24.71 -4.41
CA VAL A 273 -24.64 24.93 -5.82
C VAL A 273 -25.84 24.05 -6.20
N CYS A 274 -25.87 22.78 -5.77
CA CYS A 274 -27.01 21.89 -5.99
C CYS A 274 -28.26 22.39 -5.25
N ARG A 275 -28.15 22.94 -4.04
CA ARG A 275 -29.30 23.55 -3.32
C ARG A 275 -29.89 24.74 -4.05
N SER A 276 -29.08 25.49 -4.79
CA SER A 276 -29.56 26.64 -5.57
C SER A 276 -30.52 26.26 -6.70
N GLY A 277 -30.52 24.99 -7.12
CA GLY A 277 -31.42 24.44 -8.14
C GLY A 277 -31.19 24.96 -9.57
N LYS A 278 -30.12 25.74 -9.82
CA LYS A 278 -29.81 26.34 -11.13
C LYS A 278 -28.77 25.51 -11.88
N TYR A 279 -29.14 24.99 -13.05
CA TYR A 279 -28.26 24.19 -13.90
C TYR A 279 -26.99 24.94 -14.32
N GLU A 280 -27.12 26.21 -14.73
CA GLU A 280 -25.99 27.05 -15.17
C GLU A 280 -24.90 27.20 -14.09
N ARG A 281 -25.31 27.29 -12.82
CA ARG A 281 -24.36 27.37 -11.69
C ARG A 281 -23.64 26.05 -11.47
N LEU A 282 -24.36 24.93 -11.58
CA LEU A 282 -23.76 23.59 -11.51
C LEU A 282 -22.75 23.39 -12.64
N GLU A 283 -23.10 23.75 -13.86
CA GLU A 283 -22.21 23.64 -15.02
C GLU A 283 -20.94 24.47 -14.83
N HIS A 284 -21.06 25.72 -14.40
CA HIS A 284 -19.91 26.58 -14.12
C HIS A 284 -19.01 25.97 -13.05
N PHE A 285 -19.58 25.52 -11.93
CA PHE A 285 -18.82 24.92 -10.85
C PHE A 285 -18.09 23.64 -11.28
N VAL A 286 -18.75 22.78 -12.05
CA VAL A 286 -18.13 21.56 -12.60
C VAL A 286 -16.97 21.88 -13.54
N ARG A 287 -17.11 22.92 -14.37
CA ARG A 287 -16.02 23.37 -15.25
C ARG A 287 -14.82 23.89 -14.46
N GLU A 288 -15.06 24.64 -13.39
CA GLU A 288 -13.99 25.11 -12.49
C GLU A 288 -13.27 23.95 -11.80
N ILE A 289 -14.00 22.94 -11.32
CA ILE A 289 -13.38 21.70 -10.81
C ILE A 289 -12.53 21.02 -11.88
N GLY A 290 -13.03 20.95 -13.12
CA GLY A 290 -12.26 20.43 -14.24
C GLY A 290 -10.93 21.17 -14.48
N TYR A 291 -10.89 22.49 -14.24
CA TYR A 291 -9.66 23.28 -14.34
C TYR A 291 -8.72 23.12 -13.14
N SER A 292 -9.25 22.82 -11.95
CA SER A 292 -8.45 22.56 -10.75
C SER A 292 -7.67 21.23 -10.77
N ALA A 293 -7.91 20.38 -11.79
CA ALA A 293 -7.24 19.10 -12.01
C ALA A 293 -7.40 18.07 -10.87
N TYR A 294 -8.42 18.23 -10.02
CA TYR A 294 -8.79 17.21 -9.04
C TYR A 294 -9.49 16.02 -9.73
N SER A 295 -9.20 14.81 -9.24
CA SER A 295 -9.87 13.61 -9.74
C SER A 295 -11.33 13.59 -9.29
N VAL A 296 -12.25 13.49 -10.25
CA VAL A 296 -13.68 13.35 -9.96
C VAL A 296 -13.95 12.04 -9.21
N GLY A 297 -13.22 10.97 -9.50
CA GLY A 297 -13.32 9.73 -8.73
C GLY A 297 -13.04 9.94 -7.23
N GLN A 298 -11.97 10.68 -6.91
CA GLN A 298 -11.63 11.02 -5.53
C GLN A 298 -12.69 11.92 -4.88
N MET A 299 -13.29 12.84 -5.64
CA MET A 299 -14.39 13.68 -5.19
C MET A 299 -15.60 12.83 -4.79
N MET A 300 -16.01 11.90 -5.66
CA MET A 300 -17.16 11.05 -5.43
C MET A 300 -17.00 10.20 -4.16
N GLU A 301 -15.81 9.61 -3.96
CA GLU A 301 -15.51 8.83 -2.76
C GLU A 301 -15.63 9.67 -1.48
N GLN A 302 -15.09 10.89 -1.47
CA GLN A 302 -15.19 11.79 -0.31
C GLN A 302 -16.62 12.30 -0.11
N PHE A 303 -17.34 12.54 -1.20
CA PHE A 303 -18.70 13.05 -1.16
C PHE A 303 -19.67 12.05 -0.54
N VAL A 304 -19.44 10.73 -0.70
CA VAL A 304 -20.21 9.69 0.00
C VAL A 304 -20.11 9.87 1.52
N GLU A 305 -18.89 10.01 2.06
CA GLU A 305 -18.70 10.18 3.49
C GLU A 305 -19.29 11.50 3.99
N PHE A 306 -19.14 12.57 3.21
CA PHE A 306 -19.70 13.89 3.49
C PHE A 306 -21.24 13.84 3.56
N ILE A 307 -21.92 13.25 2.58
CA ILE A 307 -23.39 13.15 2.53
C ILE A 307 -23.95 12.30 3.67
N VAL A 308 -23.30 11.18 4.01
CA VAL A 308 -23.74 10.31 5.11
C VAL A 308 -23.71 11.08 6.44
N ARG A 309 -22.63 11.84 6.70
CA ARG A 309 -22.45 12.65 7.91
C ARG A 309 -23.28 13.93 7.92
N CYS A 310 -23.75 14.39 6.76
CA CYS A 310 -24.51 15.63 6.63
C CYS A 310 -25.83 15.57 7.42
N GLY A 311 -25.99 16.42 8.43
CA GLY A 311 -27.21 16.47 9.25
C GLY A 311 -28.41 17.16 8.58
N SER A 312 -28.17 17.96 7.54
CA SER A 312 -29.23 18.74 6.87
C SER A 312 -30.05 17.96 5.83
N LEU A 313 -29.71 16.69 5.58
CA LEU A 313 -30.40 15.85 4.59
C LEU A 313 -31.24 14.79 5.29
N THR A 314 -32.44 14.54 4.79
CA THR A 314 -33.29 13.44 5.26
C THR A 314 -32.74 12.08 4.81
N ASP A 315 -33.09 11.01 5.51
CA ASP A 315 -32.63 9.64 5.16
C ASP A 315 -33.07 9.24 3.74
N LYS A 316 -34.26 9.67 3.30
CA LYS A 316 -34.73 9.42 1.93
C LYS A 316 -33.86 10.14 0.89
N GLN A 317 -33.47 11.38 1.16
CA GLN A 317 -32.59 12.15 0.28
C GLN A 317 -31.20 11.52 0.23
N LYS A 318 -30.64 11.15 1.39
CA LYS A 318 -29.36 10.43 1.47
C LYS A 318 -29.40 9.14 0.67
N ALA A 319 -30.47 8.35 0.79
CA ALA A 319 -30.61 7.10 0.03
C ALA A 319 -30.57 7.33 -1.49
N ILE A 320 -31.33 8.31 -2.01
CA ILE A 320 -31.37 8.63 -3.44
C ILE A 320 -30.00 9.10 -3.94
N ILE A 321 -29.33 9.99 -3.18
CA ILE A 321 -28.03 10.54 -3.55
C ILE A 321 -26.95 9.46 -3.52
N CYS A 322 -26.93 8.61 -2.49
CA CYS A 322 -25.96 7.52 -2.36
C CYS A 322 -26.14 6.44 -3.44
N ASP A 323 -27.37 6.11 -3.82
CA ASP A 323 -27.65 5.18 -4.92
C ASP A 323 -27.07 5.71 -6.24
N LYS A 324 -27.32 7.00 -6.52
CA LYS A 324 -26.77 7.66 -7.70
C LYS A 324 -25.24 7.74 -7.69
N LEU A 325 -24.64 8.06 -6.54
CA LEU A 325 -23.19 8.03 -6.37
C LEU A 325 -22.61 6.66 -6.72
N GLY A 326 -23.27 5.57 -6.29
CA GLY A 326 -22.87 4.21 -6.65
C GLY A 326 -22.84 3.97 -8.17
N GLU A 327 -23.89 4.39 -8.88
CA GLU A 327 -23.93 4.30 -10.35
C GLU A 327 -22.81 5.12 -11.01
N CYS A 328 -22.62 6.37 -10.57
CA CYS A 328 -21.60 7.25 -11.12
C CYS A 328 -20.20 6.69 -10.87
N CYS A 329 -19.90 6.21 -9.67
CA CYS A 329 -18.63 5.56 -9.34
C CYS A 329 -18.36 4.33 -10.23
N TYR A 330 -19.37 3.48 -10.43
CA TYR A 330 -19.24 2.33 -11.33
C TYR A 330 -18.95 2.75 -12.78
N ARG A 331 -19.68 3.74 -13.30
CA ARG A 331 -19.46 4.26 -14.66
C ARG A 331 -18.09 4.91 -14.83
N LEU A 332 -17.58 5.59 -13.80
CA LEU A 332 -16.22 6.15 -13.81
C LEU A 332 -15.17 5.04 -13.89
N GLN A 333 -15.36 3.94 -13.14
CA GLN A 333 -14.46 2.78 -13.19
C GLN A 333 -14.45 2.09 -14.56
N ASP A 334 -15.57 2.12 -15.28
CA ASP A 334 -15.70 1.59 -16.65
C ASP A 334 -15.16 2.55 -17.74
N GLY A 335 -14.59 3.70 -17.34
CA GLY A 335 -14.02 4.69 -18.26
C GLY A 335 -15.01 5.74 -18.76
N GLY A 336 -16.12 5.96 -18.05
CA GLY A 336 -17.07 7.02 -18.33
C GLY A 336 -16.49 8.43 -18.19
N SER A 337 -17.08 9.40 -18.88
CA SER A 337 -16.66 10.80 -18.83
C SER A 337 -16.89 11.42 -17.44
N GLU A 338 -15.82 11.92 -16.82
CA GLU A 338 -15.85 12.59 -15.52
C GLU A 338 -16.85 13.75 -15.46
N TYR A 339 -16.83 14.62 -16.48
CA TYR A 339 -17.73 15.77 -16.61
C TYR A 339 -19.21 15.35 -16.63
N LEU A 340 -19.55 14.31 -17.40
CA LEU A 340 -20.94 13.87 -17.50
C LEU A 340 -21.41 13.23 -16.19
N GLN A 341 -20.56 12.46 -15.50
CA GLN A 341 -20.96 11.82 -14.24
C GLN A 341 -21.18 12.83 -13.12
N ILE A 342 -20.32 13.85 -12.98
CA ILE A 342 -20.49 14.88 -11.95
C ILE A 342 -21.68 15.81 -12.25
N MET A 343 -21.99 16.06 -13.53
CA MET A 343 -23.21 16.76 -13.92
C MET A 343 -24.47 15.93 -13.63
N ASP A 344 -24.48 14.64 -13.98
CA ASP A 344 -25.60 13.72 -13.74
C ASP A 344 -25.90 13.59 -12.23
N LEU A 345 -24.85 13.47 -11.41
CA LEU A 345 -24.98 13.48 -9.97
C LEU A 345 -25.60 14.79 -9.47
N GLY A 346 -25.07 15.95 -9.89
CA GLY A 346 -25.55 17.25 -9.42
C GLY A 346 -27.02 17.49 -9.79
N CYS A 347 -27.41 17.12 -11.00
CA CYS A 347 -28.82 17.14 -11.43
C CYS A 347 -29.71 16.25 -10.55
N THR A 348 -29.23 15.06 -10.19
CA THR A 348 -29.97 14.15 -9.30
C THR A 348 -30.10 14.72 -7.89
N ILE A 349 -29.05 15.35 -7.37
CA ILE A 349 -29.10 16.02 -6.05
C ILE A 349 -30.10 17.17 -6.10
N ILE A 350 -30.09 18.01 -7.14
CA ILE A 350 -31.07 19.09 -7.33
C ILE A 350 -32.50 18.53 -7.28
N LEU A 351 -32.76 17.41 -7.93
CA LEU A 351 -34.09 16.77 -7.94
C LEU A 351 -34.45 16.16 -6.58
N ALA A 352 -33.49 15.58 -5.86
CA ALA A 352 -33.72 15.01 -4.53
C ALA A 352 -33.95 16.06 -3.45
N LEU A 353 -33.41 17.27 -3.62
CA LEU A 353 -33.55 18.38 -2.68
C LEU A 353 -34.84 19.19 -2.86
N LYS A 354 -35.57 18.99 -3.97
CA LYS A 354 -36.93 19.50 -4.17
C LYS A 354 -37.94 18.64 -3.41
#